data_AF-A0A935ENC2-F1
#
_entry.id   AF-A0A935ENC2-F1
#
_cell.length_a   1.000
_cell.length_b   1.000
_cell.length_c   1.000
_cell.angle_alpha   90.00
_cell.angle_beta   90.00
_cell.angle_gamma   90.00
#
_symmetry.space_group_name_H-M   'P 1'
#
loop_
_entity.id
_entity.type
_entity.pdbx_description
1 polymer ?
#
loop_
_entity_poly.entity_id
_entity_poly.type
_entity_poly.pdbx_seq_one_letter_code
_entity_poly.pdbx_strand_id
1 'polypeptide(L)' 'MLTKLDQERLDKATQAAGLLQEDMRDLSRADNPLLADIAYTLLDDVVALHQRLQRISVLVREPSEDVTEG' A
#
# COMPACT_ATOMS: atom_id res chain seq x y z
N MET A 1 -1.17 19.44 -2.37
CA MET A 1 0.13 18.83 -2.79
C MET A 1 0.88 18.41 -1.54
N LEU A 2 1.52 17.24 -1.53
CA LEU A 2 2.31 16.77 -0.39
C LEU A 2 3.65 17.52 -0.31
N THR A 3 4.19 17.69 0.90
CA THR A 3 5.60 18.08 1.04
C THR A 3 6.49 16.94 0.55
N LYS A 4 7.77 17.24 0.21
CA LYS A 4 8.73 16.18 -0.14
C LYS A 4 8.85 15.11 0.94
N LEU A 5 8.85 15.53 2.22
CA LEU A 5 8.92 14.62 3.35
C LEU A 5 7.66 13.74 3.47
N ASP A 6 6.48 14.28 3.21
CA ASP A 6 5.24 13.50 3.23
C ASP A 6 5.17 12.52 2.05
N GLN A 7 5.67 12.91 0.87
CA GLN A 7 5.81 12.01 -0.27
C GLN A 7 6.74 10.83 0.06
N GLU A 8 7.92 11.10 0.64
CA GLU A 8 8.85 10.03 1.05
C GLU A 8 8.24 9.09 2.09
N ARG A 9 7.48 9.63 3.04
CA ARG A 9 6.76 8.82 4.04
C ARG A 9 5.71 7.94 3.40
N LEU A 10 4.94 8.49 2.46
CA LEU A 10 3.90 7.77 1.72
C LEU A 10 4.51 6.66 0.86
N ASP A 11 5.59 6.95 0.15
CA ASP A 11 6.29 5.97 -0.70
C ASP A 11 6.84 4.81 0.14
N LYS A 12 7.44 5.11 1.31
CA LYS A 12 7.94 4.08 2.25
C LYS A 12 6.80 3.24 2.83
N ALA A 13 5.71 3.87 3.26
CA ALA A 13 4.55 3.16 3.79
C ALA A 13 3.91 2.25 2.74
N THR A 14 3.80 2.73 1.49
CA THR A 14 3.24 1.95 0.38
C THR A 14 4.09 0.71 0.10
N GLN A 15 5.41 0.86 0.03
CA GLN A 15 6.34 -0.27 -0.17
C GLN A 15 6.26 -1.27 0.98
N ALA A 16 6.27 -0.80 2.23
CA ALA A 16 6.17 -1.68 3.40
C ALA A 16 4.85 -2.47 3.44
N ALA A 17 3.72 -1.82 3.09
CA ALA A 17 2.43 -2.49 3.01
C ALA A 17 2.39 -3.54 1.90
N GLY A 18 3.04 -3.29 0.76
CA GLY A 18 3.17 -4.27 -0.32
C GLY A 18 3.95 -5.53 0.09
N LEU A 19 5.08 -5.35 0.77
CA LEU A 19 5.86 -6.47 1.31
C LEU A 19 5.07 -7.26 2.37
N LEU A 20 4.42 -6.56 3.31
CA LEU A 20 3.59 -7.22 4.30
C LEU A 20 2.43 -8.00 3.67
N GLN A 21 1.85 -7.50 2.57
CA GLN A 21 0.80 -8.20 1.83
C GLN A 21 1.31 -9.53 1.26
N GLU A 22 2.54 -9.54 0.73
CA GLU A 22 3.19 -10.76 0.24
C GLU A 22 3.50 -11.72 1.38
N ASP A 23 4.10 -11.23 2.47
CA ASP A 23 4.40 -12.02 3.66
C ASP A 23 3.15 -12.68 4.27
N MET A 24 2.03 -11.94 4.36
CA MET A 24 0.76 -12.49 4.87
C MET A 24 0.16 -13.50 3.91
N ARG A 25 0.28 -13.30 2.59
CA ARG A 25 -0.16 -14.29 1.61
C ARG A 25 0.62 -15.59 1.74
N ASP A 26 1.94 -15.52 1.94
CA ASP A 26 2.76 -16.70 2.12
C ASP A 26 2.52 -17.37 3.47
N LEU A 27 2.37 -16.57 4.54
CA LEU A 27 2.04 -17.09 5.87
C LEU A 27 0.66 -17.77 5.91
N SER A 28 -0.30 -17.31 5.11
CA SER A 28 -1.63 -17.95 4.98
C SER A 28 -1.56 -19.37 4.40
N ARG A 29 -0.44 -19.74 3.79
CA ARG A 29 -0.17 -21.07 3.22
C ARG A 29 0.70 -21.93 4.12
N ALA A 30 1.01 -21.47 5.33
CA ALA A 30 1.83 -22.22 6.28
C ALA A 30 1.14 -23.53 6.69
N ASP A 31 1.93 -24.59 6.88
CA ASP A 31 1.44 -25.89 7.40
C ASP A 31 0.91 -25.79 8.84
N ASN A 32 1.39 -24.79 9.59
CA ASN A 32 0.89 -24.53 10.94
C ASN A 32 -0.47 -23.81 10.85
N PRO A 33 -1.57 -24.43 11.32
CA PRO A 33 -2.91 -23.88 11.16
C PRO A 33 -3.11 -22.57 11.93
N LEU A 34 -2.40 -22.34 13.04
CA LEU A 34 -2.48 -21.07 13.78
C LEU A 34 -1.82 -19.93 13.00
N LEU A 35 -0.71 -20.20 12.33
CA LEU A 35 -0.04 -19.20 11.48
C LEU A 35 -0.89 -18.88 10.25
N ALA A 36 -1.46 -19.91 9.62
CA ALA A 36 -2.34 -19.74 8.46
C ALA A 36 -3.60 -18.93 8.80
N ASP A 37 -4.24 -19.23 9.93
CA ASP A 37 -5.47 -18.56 10.38
C ASP A 37 -5.24 -17.08 10.72
N ILE A 38 -4.16 -16.76 11.44
CA ILE A 38 -3.78 -15.38 11.75
C ILE A 38 -3.51 -14.60 10.46
N ALA A 39 -2.75 -15.18 9.53
CA ALA A 39 -2.42 -14.52 8.28
C ALA A 39 -3.65 -14.31 7.40
N TYR A 40 -4.54 -15.30 7.31
CA TYR A 40 -5.79 -15.18 6.56
C TYR A 40 -6.69 -14.08 7.12
N THR A 41 -6.80 -14.00 8.45
CA THR A 41 -7.60 -12.96 9.13
C THR A 41 -7.06 -11.55 8.88
N LEU A 42 -5.73 -11.39 8.79
CA LEU A 42 -5.09 -10.08 8.60
C LEU A 42 -4.91 -9.69 7.13
N LEU A 43 -5.01 -10.64 6.19
CA LEU A 43 -4.68 -10.41 4.78
C LEU A 43 -5.57 -9.33 4.15
N ASP A 44 -6.88 -9.36 4.43
CA ASP A 44 -7.83 -8.37 3.88
C ASP A 44 -7.52 -6.95 4.36
N ASP A 45 -7.16 -6.79 5.64
CA ASP A 45 -6.77 -5.49 6.20
C ASP A 45 -5.49 -4.95 5.56
N VAL A 46 -4.49 -5.82 5.34
CA VAL A 46 -3.23 -5.44 4.70
C VAL A 46 -3.44 -5.09 3.23
N VAL A 47 -4.25 -5.85 2.49
CA VAL A 47 -4.64 -5.52 1.11
C VAL A 47 -5.36 -4.17 1.05
N ALA A 48 -6.33 -3.94 1.94
CA ALA A 48 -7.05 -2.68 2.00
C ALA A 48 -6.14 -1.49 2.34
N LEU A 49 -5.18 -1.66 3.25
CA LEU A 49 -4.18 -0.65 3.58
C LEU A 49 -3.31 -0.31 2.36
N HIS A 50 -2.75 -1.33 1.69
CA HIS A 50 -1.88 -1.13 0.53
C HIS A 50 -2.61 -0.39 -0.60
N GLN A 51 -3.85 -0.81 -0.92
CA GLN A 51 -4.68 -0.14 -1.93
C GLN A 51 -4.98 1.32 -1.57
N ARG A 52 -5.28 1.62 -0.29
CA ARG A 52 -5.53 3.00 0.16
C ARG A 52 -4.30 3.88 0.00
N LEU A 53 -3.11 3.37 0.35
CA LEU A 53 -1.85 4.10 0.19
C LEU A 53 -1.52 4.35 -1.29
N GLN A 54 -1.66 3.34 -2.15
CA GLN A 54 -1.51 3.50 -3.60
C GLN A 54 -2.47 4.54 -4.18
N ARG A 55 -3.73 4.52 -3.74
CA ARG A 55 -4.73 5.50 -4.18
C ARG A 55 -4.34 6.91 -3.77
N ILE A 56 -3.86 7.13 -2.54
CA ILE A 56 -3.36 8.44 -2.11
C ILE A 56 -2.19 8.87 -3.00
N SER A 57 -1.24 7.98 -3.29
CA SER A 57 -0.08 8.26 -4.13
C SER A 57 -0.45 8.71 -5.55
N VAL A 58 -1.54 8.20 -6.12
CA VAL A 58 -2.06 8.64 -7.43
C VAL A 58 -2.74 10.00 -7.29
N LEU A 59 -3.65 10.16 -6.32
CA LEU A 59 -4.42 11.39 -6.13
C LEU A 59 -3.56 12.62 -5.80
N VAL A 60 -2.41 12.42 -5.17
CA VAL A 60 -1.47 13.50 -4.85
C VAL A 60 -0.45 13.77 -5.97
N ARG A 61 -0.39 12.93 -7.01
CA ARG A 61 0.56 13.02 -8.15
C ARG A 61 0.01 13.74 -9.40
N GLU A 62 -1.29 13.95 -9.55
CA GLU A 62 -1.89 14.58 -10.75
C GLU A 62 -2.22 16.08 -10.57
N PRO A 63 -2.23 16.90 -11.65
CA PRO A 63 -1.09 17.72 -12.04
C PRO A 63 -1.31 19.23 -11.87
N SER A 64 -0.24 19.93 -11.52
CA SER A 64 -0.03 21.31 -11.96
C SER A 64 0.22 21.32 -13.48
N GLU A 65 -0.58 22.12 -14.19
CA GLU A 65 -0.48 22.57 -15.60
C GLU A 65 -1.04 21.64 -16.69
N ASP A 66 -2.33 21.86 -16.98
CA ASP A 66 -2.85 21.90 -18.35
C ASP A 66 -3.12 23.38 -18.68
N VAL A 67 -2.04 24.14 -18.92
CA VAL A 67 -2.09 25.46 -19.57
C VAL A 67 -0.94 25.53 -20.56
N THR A 68 -1.23 25.27 -21.82
CA THR A 68 -0.63 26.07 -22.89
C THR A 68 -1.65 26.20 -24.01
N GLU A 69 -2.18 27.42 -24.10
CA GLU A 69 -2.97 27.93 -25.20
C GLU A 69 -2.26 27.69 -26.53
N GLY A 70 -3.03 27.34 -27.56
CA GLY A 70 -2.65 27.37 -28.96
C GLY A 70 -3.84 27.85 -29.78
#